data_AF-A0A1F2RI22-F1
#
_entry.id   AF-A0A1F2RI22-F1
#
_cell.length_a   1.000
_cell.length_b   1.000
_cell.length_c   1.000
_cell.angle_alpha   90.00
_cell.angle_beta   90.00
_cell.angle_gamma   90.00
#
_symmetry.space_group_name_H-M   'P 1'
#
loop_
_entity.id
_entity.type
_entity.pdbx_description
1 polymer ?
#
loop_
_entity_poly.entity_id
_entity_poly.type
_entity_poly.pdbx_seq_one_letter_code
_entity_poly.pdbx_strand_id
1 'polypeptide(L)'
;MQAALRQAAIDGNVALDGPNCAGLIGVRDKVIATFNSAMDRGSILEGPVSFVTQSGALGTYMFAAAQDAGVGFDYWVSTGNEAVVGFSDFVSYFVSQATTRTIIAYMEDARDGEVFQSSARESLEAGKPLIILKVGASESGAKAASSHTGALAGSDRVYSAVFDQCGVIRAHDVEDLFDLANICAARKYPRGPRTAMMTISGGAGILMCDRCEEVGLKVVQLKQETMDALRKVLPPFASPVNPVDVSAELITTPGFLKRSMEIVLGDPNVDSLVIFLGLQLHNGAELAGDIVEAAASTDKMVAVNWIAAPRIALDKLRENNVPVFSDPARGIRSLGALVKYVSRRERTLSKQSGAGKPTASFGVERSNIAKARAIVAQARKESRKALTEGEGKAILEIYGIPTPGRQLATGSAEAAKAAEVMGFPVVMKISSADITHKTEAGGVRLGISDAKEAAAAYVDIIAKAKAYNAKAKLDGVLVEEMIGDAVQVIVGFKQDPRFGPVVTFGMGGIFVELIRDFALRVAPFDEDEALAMIQETKAYPLLTGFRGDKKRDVAALAKVILAAGQLAQDFKDDLAELDINPVMVLAEGKGAKAVDALLVLK
;
A
#
# COMPACT_ATOMS: atom_id res chain seq x y z
N MET A 1 -32.41 7.63 16.49
CA MET A 1 -33.21 7.33 15.29
C MET A 1 -32.54 6.30 14.38
N GLN A 2 -31.34 6.55 13.84
CA GLN A 2 -30.65 5.60 12.94
C GLN A 2 -30.49 4.18 13.54
N ALA A 3 -30.11 4.06 14.81
CA ALA A 3 -30.01 2.74 15.47
C ALA A 3 -31.34 1.98 15.52
N ALA A 4 -32.46 2.69 15.75
CA ALA A 4 -33.80 2.08 15.74
C ALA A 4 -34.22 1.64 14.33
N LEU A 5 -33.89 2.45 13.31
CA LEU A 5 -34.11 2.09 11.90
C LEU A 5 -33.32 0.84 11.51
N ARG A 6 -32.03 0.77 11.90
CA ARG A 6 -31.20 -0.43 11.72
C ARG A 6 -31.81 -1.65 12.38
N GLN A 7 -32.23 -1.53 13.65
CA GLN A 7 -32.81 -2.66 14.38
C GLN A 7 -34.09 -3.17 13.71
N ALA A 8 -34.98 -2.27 13.31
CA ALA A 8 -36.22 -2.65 12.61
C ALA A 8 -35.95 -3.35 11.26
N ALA A 9 -34.93 -2.89 10.52
CA ALA A 9 -34.52 -3.54 9.26
C ALA A 9 -33.95 -4.94 9.51
N ILE A 10 -33.12 -5.12 10.55
CA ILE A 10 -32.57 -6.43 10.95
C ILE A 10 -33.69 -7.37 11.39
N ASP A 11 -34.57 -6.93 12.30
CA ASP A 11 -35.68 -7.74 12.81
C ASP A 11 -36.66 -8.15 11.69
N GLY A 12 -36.82 -7.28 10.70
CA GLY A 12 -37.63 -7.53 9.52
C GLY A 12 -36.94 -8.32 8.39
N ASN A 13 -35.65 -8.64 8.53
CA ASN A 13 -34.82 -9.23 7.47
C ASN A 13 -34.88 -8.44 6.14
N VAL A 14 -34.76 -7.11 6.24
CA VAL A 14 -34.79 -6.17 5.11
C VAL A 14 -33.42 -5.53 4.93
N ALA A 15 -32.88 -5.60 3.72
CA ALA A 15 -31.71 -4.82 3.34
C ALA A 15 -32.07 -3.33 3.24
N LEU A 16 -31.22 -2.45 3.76
CA LEU A 16 -31.44 -1.01 3.78
C LEU A 16 -30.18 -0.27 3.33
N ASP A 17 -30.31 0.48 2.24
CA ASP A 17 -29.35 1.48 1.78
C ASP A 17 -29.61 2.83 2.48
N GLY A 18 -28.55 3.54 2.88
CA GLY A 18 -28.65 4.76 3.67
C GLY A 18 -28.81 4.50 5.18
N PRO A 19 -29.54 5.35 5.93
CA PRO A 19 -30.33 6.51 5.49
C PRO A 19 -29.45 7.66 4.99
N ASN A 20 -30.06 8.80 4.63
CA ASN A 20 -29.34 9.99 4.13
C ASN A 20 -28.47 9.68 2.89
N CYS A 21 -29.06 8.92 1.97
CA CYS A 21 -28.48 8.56 0.68
C CYS A 21 -29.20 9.30 -0.45
N ALA A 22 -28.52 9.51 -1.57
CA ALA A 22 -29.14 10.01 -2.79
C ALA A 22 -29.88 8.90 -3.58
N GLY A 23 -29.79 7.65 -3.15
CA GLY A 23 -30.39 6.48 -3.79
C GLY A 23 -29.45 5.80 -4.78
N LEU A 24 -30.02 5.11 -5.77
CA LEU A 24 -29.27 4.27 -6.71
C LEU A 24 -29.82 4.31 -8.13
N ILE A 25 -28.96 3.96 -9.08
CA ILE A 25 -29.25 3.76 -10.50
C ILE A 25 -28.67 2.42 -10.93
N GLY A 26 -29.50 1.58 -11.57
CA GLY A 26 -29.06 0.44 -12.37
C GLY A 26 -29.33 0.75 -13.83
N VAL A 27 -28.28 1.06 -14.60
CA VAL A 27 -28.41 1.60 -15.97
C VAL A 27 -28.99 0.53 -16.91
N ARG A 28 -28.40 -0.67 -16.90
CA ARG A 28 -28.87 -1.80 -17.72
C ARG A 28 -30.22 -2.34 -17.24
N ASP A 29 -30.45 -2.29 -15.94
CA ASP A 29 -31.70 -2.73 -15.30
C ASP A 29 -32.84 -1.74 -15.52
N LYS A 30 -32.55 -0.54 -16.05
CA LYS A 30 -33.50 0.56 -16.24
C LYS A 30 -34.18 0.99 -14.94
N VAL A 31 -33.43 0.93 -13.84
CA VAL A 31 -33.89 1.37 -12.51
C VAL A 31 -33.26 2.71 -12.18
N ILE A 32 -34.10 3.73 -11.99
CA ILE A 32 -33.69 5.07 -11.54
C ILE A 32 -34.42 5.34 -10.23
N ALA A 33 -33.81 4.94 -9.11
CA ALA A 33 -34.34 5.07 -7.76
C ALA A 33 -33.55 6.16 -7.00
N THR A 34 -33.55 7.37 -7.55
CA THR A 34 -32.74 8.49 -7.05
C THR A 34 -33.40 9.83 -7.35
N PHE A 35 -33.02 10.86 -6.60
CA PHE A 35 -33.32 12.27 -6.88
C PHE A 35 -32.10 13.03 -7.43
N ASN A 36 -31.12 12.31 -7.99
CA ASN A 36 -29.92 12.86 -8.60
C ASN A 36 -30.27 13.77 -9.81
N SER A 37 -29.95 15.05 -9.70
CA SER A 37 -30.25 16.06 -10.73
C SER A 37 -29.47 15.89 -12.04
N ALA A 38 -28.45 15.03 -12.07
CA ALA A 38 -27.78 14.66 -13.32
C ALA A 38 -28.74 13.97 -14.31
N MET A 39 -29.86 13.43 -13.84
CA MET A 39 -30.91 12.84 -14.69
C MET A 39 -31.57 13.86 -15.61
N ASP A 40 -31.59 15.14 -15.23
CA ASP A 40 -32.18 16.22 -16.04
C ASP A 40 -31.37 16.51 -17.32
N ARG A 41 -30.16 15.93 -17.46
CA ARG A 41 -29.34 16.00 -18.68
C ARG A 41 -29.82 15.07 -19.81
N GLY A 42 -30.76 14.15 -19.53
CA GLY A 42 -31.54 13.43 -20.54
C GLY A 42 -31.00 12.07 -21.00
N SER A 43 -29.69 11.80 -20.95
CA SER A 43 -29.15 10.47 -21.30
C SER A 43 -28.04 10.05 -20.35
N ILE A 44 -28.07 8.78 -19.93
CA ILE A 44 -26.99 8.16 -19.17
C ILE A 44 -26.10 7.40 -20.14
N LEU A 45 -24.79 7.66 -20.11
CA LEU A 45 -23.83 6.86 -20.85
C LEU A 45 -23.74 5.45 -20.22
N GLU A 46 -24.20 4.43 -20.93
CA GLU A 46 -24.06 3.03 -20.51
C GLU A 46 -22.61 2.58 -20.67
N GLY A 47 -22.08 1.86 -19.67
CA GLY A 47 -20.74 1.29 -19.74
C GLY A 47 -20.48 0.24 -18.68
N PRO A 48 -19.23 -0.24 -18.55
CA PRO A 48 -18.89 -1.33 -17.65
C PRO A 48 -18.41 -0.85 -16.26
N VAL A 49 -18.59 0.44 -15.93
CA VAL A 49 -18.10 1.02 -14.67
C VAL A 49 -19.21 1.06 -13.63
N SER A 50 -18.96 0.54 -12.43
CA SER A 50 -19.87 0.72 -11.30
C SER A 50 -19.30 1.74 -10.31
N PHE A 51 -20.15 2.63 -9.79
CA PHE A 51 -19.74 3.69 -8.87
C PHE A 51 -20.48 3.59 -7.54
N VAL A 52 -19.72 3.45 -6.44
CA VAL A 52 -20.21 3.58 -5.07
C VAL A 52 -19.64 4.84 -4.41
N THR A 53 -20.50 5.65 -3.79
CA THR A 53 -20.09 6.91 -3.16
C THR A 53 -20.70 7.10 -1.78
N GLN A 54 -19.88 7.45 -0.80
CA GLN A 54 -20.34 7.86 0.53
C GLN A 54 -20.87 9.30 0.55
N SER A 55 -20.53 10.13 -0.45
CA SER A 55 -21.05 11.50 -0.58
C SER A 55 -22.19 11.56 -1.58
N GLY A 56 -23.39 11.96 -1.14
CA GLY A 56 -24.56 12.10 -2.00
C GLY A 56 -24.43 13.25 -3.01
N ALA A 57 -24.11 14.46 -2.53
CA ALA A 57 -24.02 15.66 -3.38
C ALA A 57 -22.81 15.60 -4.33
N LEU A 58 -21.61 15.35 -3.79
CA LEU A 58 -20.42 15.28 -4.63
C LEU A 58 -20.46 14.07 -5.56
N GLY A 59 -20.98 12.93 -5.09
CA GLY A 59 -21.18 11.73 -5.90
C GLY A 59 -22.13 11.96 -7.09
N THR A 60 -23.16 12.80 -6.90
CA THR A 60 -24.07 13.25 -7.96
C THR A 60 -23.32 14.06 -9.02
N TYR A 61 -22.49 15.03 -8.60
CA TYR A 61 -21.71 15.87 -9.53
C TYR A 61 -20.63 15.07 -10.25
N MET A 62 -19.97 14.14 -9.55
CA MET A 62 -18.98 13.23 -10.12
C MET A 62 -19.63 12.31 -11.17
N PHE A 63 -20.82 11.79 -10.91
CA PHE A 63 -21.56 10.98 -11.90
C PHE A 63 -21.87 11.77 -13.18
N ALA A 64 -22.23 13.06 -13.08
CA ALA A 64 -22.41 13.91 -14.25
C ALA A 64 -21.08 14.18 -14.99
N ALA A 65 -20.04 14.56 -14.26
CA ALA A 65 -18.73 14.90 -14.83
C ALA A 65 -18.02 13.69 -15.47
N ALA A 66 -18.20 12.50 -14.90
CA ALA A 66 -17.63 11.27 -15.43
C ALA A 66 -18.18 10.95 -16.85
N GLN A 67 -19.47 11.21 -17.09
CA GLN A 67 -20.07 11.03 -18.40
C GLN A 67 -19.51 12.01 -19.43
N ASP A 68 -19.26 13.27 -19.05
CA ASP A 68 -18.58 14.25 -19.90
C ASP A 68 -17.14 13.79 -20.23
N ALA A 69 -16.48 13.10 -19.30
CA ALA A 69 -15.18 12.45 -19.48
C ALA A 69 -15.25 11.14 -20.30
N GLY A 70 -16.45 10.68 -20.68
CA GLY A 70 -16.66 9.46 -21.47
C GLY A 70 -16.72 8.16 -20.66
N VAL A 71 -16.86 8.26 -19.34
CA VAL A 71 -17.03 7.10 -18.46
C VAL A 71 -18.51 6.70 -18.46
N GLY A 72 -18.80 5.50 -18.97
CA GLY A 72 -20.14 4.93 -18.96
C GLY A 72 -20.39 4.02 -17.76
N PHE A 73 -21.60 4.05 -17.21
CA PHE A 73 -21.96 3.36 -15.97
C PHE A 73 -22.81 2.12 -16.18
N ASP A 74 -22.60 1.14 -15.31
CA ASP A 74 -23.47 -0.02 -15.08
C ASP A 74 -24.38 0.24 -13.88
N TYR A 75 -23.76 0.62 -12.76
CA TYR A 75 -24.43 0.98 -11.51
C TYR A 75 -23.89 2.29 -10.94
N TRP A 76 -24.76 3.04 -10.26
CA TRP A 76 -24.38 4.15 -9.39
C TRP A 76 -25.14 4.05 -8.08
N VAL A 77 -24.46 4.13 -6.95
CA VAL A 77 -25.06 4.00 -5.62
C VAL A 77 -24.46 5.01 -4.65
N SER A 78 -25.30 5.76 -3.95
CA SER A 78 -24.92 6.59 -2.81
C SER A 78 -25.22 5.86 -1.50
N THR A 79 -24.23 5.52 -0.69
CA THR A 79 -24.45 4.70 0.53
C THR A 79 -24.93 5.48 1.76
N GLY A 80 -24.71 6.81 1.76
CA GLY A 80 -25.11 7.68 2.85
C GLY A 80 -24.55 7.23 4.21
N ASN A 81 -25.44 7.05 5.19
CA ASN A 81 -25.05 6.74 6.56
C ASN A 81 -24.76 5.26 6.83
N GLU A 82 -24.97 4.34 5.89
CA GLU A 82 -24.62 2.92 6.00
C GLU A 82 -25.14 2.27 7.30
N ALA A 83 -26.47 2.29 7.50
CA ALA A 83 -27.08 1.73 8.69
C ALA A 83 -27.12 0.21 8.67
N VAL A 84 -27.34 -0.41 7.50
CA VAL A 84 -27.38 -1.87 7.31
C VAL A 84 -26.40 -2.27 6.22
N VAL A 85 -26.68 -1.88 4.97
CA VAL A 85 -25.79 -2.14 3.84
C VAL A 85 -24.75 -1.02 3.77
N GLY A 86 -23.49 -1.39 3.59
CA GLY A 86 -22.37 -0.45 3.52
C GLY A 86 -21.66 -0.45 2.17
N PHE A 87 -20.67 0.44 2.06
CA PHE A 87 -19.76 0.53 0.92
C PHE A 87 -19.25 -0.82 0.42
N SER A 88 -18.72 -1.66 1.32
CA SER A 88 -18.08 -2.92 0.97
C SER A 88 -19.06 -3.95 0.42
N ASP A 89 -20.33 -3.94 0.86
CA ASP A 89 -21.36 -4.84 0.34
C ASP A 89 -21.67 -4.53 -1.12
N PHE A 90 -21.73 -3.23 -1.48
CA PHE A 90 -21.91 -2.81 -2.87
C PHE A 90 -20.69 -3.16 -3.73
N VAL A 91 -19.48 -3.05 -3.20
CA VAL A 91 -18.27 -3.52 -3.90
C VAL A 91 -18.40 -5.01 -4.22
N SER A 92 -18.69 -5.87 -3.23
CA SER A 92 -18.86 -7.32 -3.48
C SER A 92 -20.02 -7.60 -4.44
N TYR A 93 -21.13 -6.85 -4.35
CA TYR A 93 -22.23 -6.96 -5.33
C TYR A 93 -21.75 -6.65 -6.75
N PHE A 94 -21.06 -5.54 -6.98
CA PHE A 94 -20.51 -5.17 -8.29
C PHE A 94 -19.48 -6.19 -8.80
N VAL A 95 -18.66 -6.76 -7.92
CA VAL A 95 -17.73 -7.84 -8.27
C VAL A 95 -18.47 -9.05 -8.81
N SER A 96 -19.68 -9.35 -8.32
CA SER A 96 -20.49 -10.47 -8.84
C SER A 96 -21.16 -10.21 -10.20
N GLN A 97 -21.29 -8.95 -10.64
CA GLN A 97 -22.01 -8.60 -11.87
C GLN A 97 -21.15 -8.84 -13.12
N ALA A 98 -21.63 -9.66 -14.07
CA ALA A 98 -20.89 -9.94 -15.31
C ALA A 98 -20.66 -8.69 -16.19
N THR A 99 -21.50 -7.67 -16.02
CA THR A 99 -21.49 -6.40 -16.77
C THR A 99 -20.48 -5.39 -16.22
N THR A 100 -20.18 -5.43 -14.92
CA THR A 100 -19.14 -4.61 -14.30
C THR A 100 -17.74 -5.13 -14.62
N ARG A 101 -16.87 -4.25 -15.10
CA ARG A 101 -15.42 -4.52 -15.28
C ARG A 101 -14.52 -3.68 -14.40
N THR A 102 -15.00 -2.51 -13.98
CA THR A 102 -14.22 -1.57 -13.15
C THR A 102 -15.15 -0.96 -12.12
N ILE A 103 -14.65 -0.81 -10.89
CA ILE A 103 -15.39 -0.19 -9.80
C ILE A 103 -14.66 1.09 -9.44
N ILE A 104 -15.36 2.22 -9.49
CA ILE A 104 -14.85 3.48 -8.94
C ILE A 104 -15.57 3.81 -7.64
N ALA A 105 -14.89 4.54 -6.77
CA ALA A 105 -15.39 4.79 -5.44
C ALA A 105 -14.95 6.15 -4.90
N TYR A 106 -15.87 6.79 -4.19
CA TYR A 106 -15.57 7.91 -3.30
C TYR A 106 -15.76 7.43 -1.86
N MET A 107 -14.68 7.43 -1.09
CA MET A 107 -14.66 6.88 0.26
C MET A 107 -14.16 7.91 1.27
N GLU A 108 -14.97 8.14 2.29
CA GLU A 108 -14.62 8.90 3.49
C GLU A 108 -13.98 7.97 4.52
N ASP A 109 -14.53 6.77 4.71
CA ASP A 109 -14.09 5.81 5.72
C ASP A 109 -14.56 4.37 5.42
N ALA A 110 -13.71 3.38 5.72
CA ALA A 110 -14.02 1.96 5.71
C ALA A 110 -14.47 1.55 7.11
N ARG A 111 -15.79 1.57 7.34
CA ARG A 111 -16.36 1.37 8.69
C ARG A 111 -15.97 0.03 9.30
N ASP A 112 -16.05 -1.02 8.48
CA ASP A 112 -15.61 -2.37 8.78
C ASP A 112 -14.39 -2.68 7.90
N GLY A 113 -13.19 -2.61 8.49
CA GLY A 113 -11.94 -2.80 7.77
C GLY A 113 -11.70 -4.25 7.34
N GLU A 114 -12.30 -5.23 8.01
CA GLU A 114 -12.18 -6.64 7.63
C GLU A 114 -13.03 -6.94 6.40
N VAL A 115 -14.29 -6.49 6.40
CA VAL A 115 -15.20 -6.64 5.25
C VAL A 115 -14.68 -5.85 4.04
N PHE A 116 -14.13 -4.64 4.25
CA PHE A 116 -13.47 -3.87 3.18
C PHE A 116 -12.28 -4.63 2.56
N GLN A 117 -11.40 -5.20 3.38
CA GLN A 117 -10.26 -5.98 2.88
C GLN A 117 -10.71 -7.23 2.13
N SER A 118 -11.80 -7.88 2.57
CA SER A 118 -12.39 -9.02 1.85
C SER A 118 -12.90 -8.61 0.48
N SER A 119 -13.77 -7.59 0.40
CA SER A 119 -14.37 -7.16 -0.87
C SER A 119 -13.33 -6.60 -1.86
N ALA A 120 -12.31 -5.92 -1.37
CA ALA A 120 -11.19 -5.46 -2.20
C ALA A 120 -10.38 -6.63 -2.78
N ARG A 121 -10.11 -7.68 -1.99
CA ARG A 121 -9.44 -8.90 -2.46
C ARG A 121 -10.28 -9.67 -3.47
N GLU A 122 -11.58 -9.80 -3.23
CA GLU A 122 -12.53 -10.39 -4.20
C GLU A 122 -12.48 -9.63 -5.54
N SER A 123 -12.45 -8.31 -5.50
CA SER A 123 -12.32 -7.46 -6.69
C SER A 123 -11.01 -7.71 -7.45
N LEU A 124 -9.89 -7.80 -6.73
CA LEU A 124 -8.58 -8.10 -7.29
C LEU A 124 -8.56 -9.47 -7.97
N GLU A 125 -9.05 -10.52 -7.30
CA GLU A 125 -9.09 -11.89 -7.79
C GLU A 125 -9.95 -12.00 -9.06
N ALA A 126 -11.14 -11.39 -9.03
CA ALA A 126 -12.06 -11.31 -10.17
C ALA A 126 -11.48 -10.52 -11.36
N GLY A 127 -10.37 -9.81 -11.18
CA GLY A 127 -9.77 -8.98 -12.24
C GLY A 127 -10.59 -7.74 -12.55
N LYS A 128 -11.32 -7.22 -11.55
CA LYS A 128 -12.11 -6.00 -11.63
C LYS A 128 -11.43 -4.94 -10.79
N PRO A 129 -10.71 -3.97 -11.36
CA PRO A 129 -10.02 -2.98 -10.56
C PRO A 129 -10.99 -2.17 -9.70
N LEU A 130 -10.69 -2.06 -8.41
CA LEU A 130 -11.34 -1.15 -7.47
C LEU A 130 -10.49 0.10 -7.35
N ILE A 131 -11.03 1.24 -7.78
CA ILE A 131 -10.35 2.53 -7.79
C ILE A 131 -11.02 3.45 -6.76
N ILE A 132 -10.28 3.90 -5.75
CA ILE A 132 -10.84 4.68 -4.65
C ILE A 132 -10.21 6.07 -4.59
N LEU A 133 -11.06 7.10 -4.67
CA LEU A 133 -10.75 8.44 -4.21
C LEU A 133 -11.02 8.51 -2.70
N LYS A 134 -9.95 8.35 -1.90
CA LYS A 134 -10.01 8.44 -0.44
C LYS A 134 -9.80 9.87 0.02
N VAL A 135 -10.82 10.47 0.65
CA VAL A 135 -10.73 11.82 1.22
C VAL A 135 -10.30 11.78 2.70
N GLY A 136 -9.98 12.95 3.26
CA GLY A 136 -9.52 13.06 4.64
C GLY A 136 -8.07 12.61 4.86
N ALA A 137 -7.23 12.67 3.83
CA ALA A 137 -5.84 12.21 3.85
C ALA A 137 -4.90 13.13 4.65
N SER A 138 -5.11 14.45 4.59
CA SER A 138 -4.34 15.43 5.35
C SER A 138 -4.89 15.62 6.77
N GLU A 139 -4.11 16.20 7.68
CA GLU A 139 -4.62 16.54 9.01
C GLU A 139 -5.85 17.47 8.94
N SER A 140 -5.83 18.46 8.06
CA SER A 140 -6.96 19.37 7.85
C SER A 140 -8.17 18.65 7.24
N GLY A 141 -7.95 17.79 6.25
CA GLY A 141 -8.99 16.98 5.63
C GLY A 141 -9.60 15.98 6.61
N ALA A 142 -8.78 15.32 7.41
CA ALA A 142 -9.19 14.39 8.46
C ALA A 142 -10.07 15.08 9.51
N LYS A 143 -9.68 16.28 9.96
CA LYS A 143 -10.50 17.11 10.87
C LYS A 143 -11.83 17.53 10.24
N ALA A 144 -11.81 17.92 8.96
CA ALA A 144 -13.03 18.30 8.23
C ALA A 144 -13.98 17.11 8.04
N ALA A 145 -13.47 15.95 7.62
CA ALA A 145 -14.24 14.72 7.45
C ALA A 145 -14.80 14.21 8.78
N SER A 146 -14.02 14.31 9.86
CA SER A 146 -14.47 13.93 11.21
C SER A 146 -15.60 14.84 11.70
N SER A 147 -15.50 16.16 11.47
CA SER A 147 -16.58 17.10 11.77
C SER A 147 -17.84 16.85 10.94
N HIS A 148 -17.67 16.41 9.69
CA HIS A 148 -18.78 16.14 8.75
C HIS A 148 -19.54 14.85 9.10
N THR A 149 -18.83 13.78 9.45
CA THR A 149 -19.42 12.44 9.68
C THR A 149 -19.64 12.10 11.15
N GLY A 150 -19.00 12.82 12.07
CA GLY A 150 -18.95 12.50 13.49
C GLY A 150 -18.06 11.31 13.85
N ALA A 151 -17.37 10.68 12.88
CA ALA A 151 -16.44 9.58 13.10
C ALA A 151 -14.98 10.06 13.17
N LEU A 152 -14.13 9.37 13.94
CA LEU A 152 -12.68 9.59 13.89
C LEU A 152 -12.14 9.16 12.52
N ALA A 153 -11.40 10.04 11.87
CA ALA A 153 -10.73 9.73 10.61
C ALA A 153 -9.56 8.75 10.88
N GLY A 154 -9.53 7.63 10.15
CA GLY A 154 -8.43 6.67 10.23
C GLY A 154 -7.12 7.22 9.64
N SER A 155 -6.00 6.58 10.00
CA SER A 155 -4.68 6.97 9.50
C SER A 155 -4.58 6.78 7.99
N ASP A 156 -4.35 7.86 7.23
CA ASP A 156 -4.22 7.79 5.77
C ASP A 156 -3.11 6.86 5.30
N ARG A 157 -2.02 6.77 6.08
CA ARG A 157 -0.91 5.85 5.81
C ARG A 157 -1.33 4.38 5.95
N VAL A 158 -2.22 4.07 6.89
CA VAL A 158 -2.78 2.72 7.04
C VAL A 158 -3.70 2.41 5.86
N TYR A 159 -4.54 3.37 5.44
CA TYR A 159 -5.36 3.23 4.22
C TYR A 159 -4.49 2.94 2.99
N SER A 160 -3.40 3.69 2.77
CA SER A 160 -2.48 3.42 1.66
C SER A 160 -1.89 2.01 1.73
N ALA A 161 -1.43 1.57 2.91
CA ALA A 161 -0.90 0.22 3.08
C ALA A 161 -1.95 -0.87 2.79
N VAL A 162 -3.18 -0.68 3.26
CA VAL A 162 -4.29 -1.59 2.99
C VAL A 162 -4.61 -1.63 1.50
N PHE A 163 -4.64 -0.47 0.83
CA PHE A 163 -4.90 -0.39 -0.61
C PHE A 163 -3.83 -1.13 -1.40
N ASP A 164 -2.55 -0.92 -1.07
CA ASP A 164 -1.43 -1.60 -1.71
C ASP A 164 -1.46 -3.12 -1.49
N GLN A 165 -1.83 -3.58 -0.28
CA GLN A 165 -1.98 -5.00 0.06
C GLN A 165 -3.15 -5.65 -0.69
N CYS A 166 -4.29 -4.97 -0.78
CA CYS A 166 -5.51 -5.50 -1.40
C CYS A 166 -5.58 -5.25 -2.91
N GLY A 167 -4.61 -4.55 -3.50
CA GLY A 167 -4.60 -4.20 -4.92
C GLY A 167 -5.67 -3.19 -5.30
N VAL A 168 -6.03 -2.30 -4.37
CA VAL A 168 -6.88 -1.13 -4.65
C VAL A 168 -6.03 -0.07 -5.33
N ILE A 169 -6.55 0.50 -6.41
CA ILE A 169 -5.91 1.63 -7.08
C ILE A 169 -6.37 2.92 -6.39
N ARG A 170 -5.43 3.69 -5.85
CA ARG A 170 -5.75 4.97 -5.23
C ARG A 170 -5.82 6.07 -6.29
N ALA A 171 -6.94 6.79 -6.33
CA ALA A 171 -7.06 8.04 -7.08
C ALA A 171 -6.75 9.23 -6.17
N HIS A 172 -6.13 10.27 -6.73
CA HIS A 172 -5.71 11.46 -5.98
C HIS A 172 -6.68 12.63 -6.10
N ASP A 173 -7.46 12.66 -7.18
CA ASP A 173 -8.51 13.64 -7.43
C ASP A 173 -9.58 13.05 -8.37
N VAL A 174 -10.58 13.87 -8.72
CA VAL A 174 -11.72 13.45 -9.55
C VAL A 174 -11.30 13.16 -10.99
N GLU A 175 -10.36 13.92 -11.55
CA GLU A 175 -9.90 13.70 -12.93
C GLU A 175 -9.06 12.42 -13.03
N ASP A 176 -8.18 12.20 -12.05
CA ASP A 176 -7.40 10.98 -11.89
C ASP A 176 -8.30 9.74 -11.74
N LEU A 177 -9.39 9.84 -10.95
CA LEU A 177 -10.38 8.77 -10.84
C LEU A 177 -10.99 8.40 -12.20
N PHE A 178 -11.32 9.39 -13.03
CA PHE A 178 -11.92 9.14 -14.35
C PHE A 178 -10.91 8.59 -15.36
N ASP A 179 -9.67 9.05 -15.33
CA ASP A 179 -8.60 8.49 -16.15
C ASP A 179 -8.32 7.03 -15.82
N LEU A 180 -8.24 6.73 -14.51
CA LEU A 180 -8.07 5.38 -14.02
C LEU A 180 -9.27 4.50 -14.41
N ALA A 181 -10.49 5.03 -14.33
CA ALA A 181 -11.69 4.33 -14.79
C ALA A 181 -11.60 3.98 -16.28
N ASN A 182 -11.21 4.94 -17.11
CA ASN A 182 -11.07 4.78 -18.55
C ASN A 182 -10.00 3.74 -18.92
N ILE A 183 -8.83 3.77 -18.28
CA ILE A 183 -7.76 2.81 -18.57
C ILE A 183 -8.07 1.41 -18.06
N CYS A 184 -8.69 1.30 -16.88
CA CYS A 184 -9.02 0.02 -16.25
C CYS A 184 -10.21 -0.66 -16.93
N ALA A 185 -11.11 0.11 -17.55
CA ALA A 185 -12.20 -0.42 -18.37
C ALA A 185 -11.72 -1.01 -19.72
N ALA A 186 -10.45 -0.80 -20.09
CA ALA A 186 -9.87 -1.34 -21.31
C ALA A 186 -9.88 -2.88 -21.32
N ARG A 187 -9.91 -3.46 -22.54
CA ARG A 187 -9.95 -4.92 -22.73
C ARG A 187 -8.60 -5.61 -22.62
N LYS A 188 -7.51 -4.84 -22.75
CA LYS A 188 -6.13 -5.35 -22.81
C LYS A 188 -5.33 -4.68 -21.71
N TYR A 189 -4.69 -5.50 -20.88
CA TYR A 189 -3.83 -5.04 -19.79
C TYR A 189 -2.35 -5.24 -20.15
N PRO A 190 -1.46 -4.36 -19.66
CA PRO A 190 -0.03 -4.49 -19.91
C PRO A 190 0.51 -5.74 -19.19
N ARG A 191 1.42 -6.48 -19.84
CA ARG A 191 2.08 -7.66 -19.26
C ARG A 191 3.24 -7.33 -18.31
N GLY A 192 3.56 -6.05 -18.18
CA GLY A 192 4.71 -5.58 -17.42
C GLY A 192 4.95 -4.09 -17.63
N PRO A 193 6.03 -3.55 -17.03
CA PRO A 193 6.31 -2.11 -17.03
C PRO A 193 6.99 -1.63 -18.31
N ARG A 194 7.25 -2.49 -19.29
CA ARG A 194 8.06 -2.15 -20.45
C ARG A 194 7.25 -1.37 -21.49
N THR A 195 7.45 -0.06 -21.53
CA THR A 195 6.64 0.86 -22.33
C THR A 195 7.45 1.42 -23.50
N ALA A 196 6.89 1.31 -24.71
CA ALA A 196 7.32 2.07 -25.87
C ALA A 196 6.45 3.31 -26.04
N MET A 197 7.03 4.36 -26.60
CA MET A 197 6.33 5.60 -26.93
C MET A 197 6.50 5.94 -28.40
N MET A 198 5.45 6.49 -28.99
CA MET A 198 5.48 7.15 -30.29
C MET A 198 4.97 8.58 -30.13
N THR A 199 5.60 9.55 -30.76
CA THR A 199 5.23 10.96 -30.58
C THR A 199 5.44 11.76 -31.86
N ILE A 200 4.59 12.77 -32.09
CA ILE A 200 4.81 13.82 -33.10
C ILE A 200 5.56 15.04 -32.52
N SER A 201 5.91 15.01 -31.24
CA SER A 201 6.54 16.12 -30.51
C SER A 201 7.63 15.61 -29.58
N GLY A 202 8.87 16.03 -29.81
CA GLY A 202 9.99 15.71 -28.92
C GLY A 202 9.78 16.19 -27.48
N GLY A 203 9.20 17.38 -27.29
CA GLY A 203 8.93 17.92 -25.94
C GLY A 203 7.90 17.09 -25.17
N ALA A 204 6.84 16.63 -25.83
CA ALA A 204 5.89 15.70 -25.21
C ALA A 204 6.52 14.33 -24.94
N GLY A 205 7.41 13.87 -25.82
CA GLY A 205 8.20 12.65 -25.62
C GLY A 205 9.05 12.69 -24.34
N ILE A 206 9.76 13.80 -24.10
CA ILE A 206 10.55 14.01 -22.88
C ILE A 206 9.63 13.97 -21.64
N LEU A 207 8.51 14.71 -21.66
CA LEU A 207 7.58 14.74 -20.53
C LEU A 207 7.00 13.34 -20.22
N MET A 208 6.70 12.54 -21.24
CA MET A 208 6.25 11.16 -21.06
C MET A 208 7.35 10.27 -20.48
N CYS A 209 8.62 10.46 -20.88
CA CYS A 209 9.76 9.73 -20.31
C CYS A 209 9.95 10.03 -18.83
N ASP A 210 9.99 11.32 -18.46
CA ASP A 210 10.11 11.76 -17.07
C ASP A 210 8.99 11.15 -16.22
N ARG A 211 7.76 11.14 -16.75
CA ARG A 211 6.62 10.56 -16.05
C ARG A 211 6.69 9.04 -15.96
N CYS A 212 7.26 8.35 -16.96
CA CYS A 212 7.47 6.90 -16.89
C CYS A 212 8.36 6.54 -15.70
N GLU A 213 9.48 7.24 -15.52
CA GLU A 213 10.40 7.01 -14.40
C GLU A 213 9.71 7.22 -13.05
N GLU A 214 8.96 8.32 -12.90
CA GLU A 214 8.24 8.65 -11.67
C GLU A 214 7.26 7.55 -11.23
N VAL A 215 6.57 6.91 -12.18
CA VAL A 215 5.54 5.91 -11.88
C VAL A 215 6.05 4.47 -11.98
N GLY A 216 7.34 4.27 -12.25
CA GLY A 216 8.01 2.96 -12.30
C GLY A 216 7.83 2.20 -13.61
N LEU A 217 7.41 2.87 -14.69
CA LEU A 217 7.44 2.31 -16.05
C LEU A 217 8.87 2.37 -16.61
N LYS A 218 9.21 1.41 -17.47
CA LYS A 218 10.52 1.30 -18.10
C LYS A 218 10.43 1.71 -19.56
N VAL A 219 11.03 2.85 -19.90
CA VAL A 219 11.22 3.26 -21.29
C VAL A 219 12.19 2.28 -21.95
N VAL A 220 11.68 1.43 -22.84
CA VAL A 220 12.50 0.34 -23.39
C VAL A 220 13.45 0.76 -24.49
N GLN A 221 14.63 0.13 -24.50
CA GLN A 221 15.46 0.09 -25.69
C GLN A 221 14.86 -0.92 -26.68
N LEU A 222 14.46 -0.42 -27.84
CA LEU A 222 13.99 -1.25 -28.95
C LEU A 222 15.13 -2.11 -29.49
N LYS A 223 14.80 -3.30 -29.99
CA LYS A 223 15.76 -4.17 -30.65
C LYS A 223 16.30 -3.54 -31.92
N GLN A 224 17.50 -3.96 -32.32
CA GLN A 224 18.12 -3.48 -33.54
C GLN A 224 17.26 -3.80 -34.77
N GLU A 225 16.64 -4.99 -34.82
CA GLU A 225 15.76 -5.40 -35.91
C GLU A 225 14.53 -4.50 -36.01
N THR A 226 13.94 -4.10 -34.88
CA THR A 226 12.81 -3.16 -34.81
C THR A 226 13.23 -1.77 -35.31
N MET A 227 14.38 -1.27 -34.85
CA MET A 227 14.92 0.02 -35.30
C MET A 227 15.23 0.00 -36.80
N ASP A 228 15.76 -1.10 -37.34
CA ASP A 228 16.03 -1.26 -38.78
C ASP A 228 14.75 -1.32 -39.61
N ALA A 229 13.69 -1.95 -39.10
CA ALA A 229 12.37 -1.92 -39.73
C ALA A 229 11.77 -0.51 -39.71
N LEU A 230 11.86 0.21 -38.58
CA LEU A 230 11.40 1.60 -38.48
C LEU A 230 12.13 2.52 -39.45
N ARG A 231 13.46 2.41 -39.60
CA ARG A 231 14.25 3.22 -40.54
C ARG A 231 13.81 3.10 -42.00
N LYS A 232 13.14 2.01 -42.38
CA LYS A 232 12.61 1.81 -43.75
C LYS A 232 11.32 2.58 -43.99
N VAL A 233 10.61 2.97 -42.92
CA VAL A 233 9.32 3.65 -42.99
C VAL A 233 9.46 5.12 -42.58
N LEU A 234 10.23 5.39 -41.53
CA LEU A 234 10.48 6.73 -41.00
C LEU A 234 11.29 7.59 -41.99
N PRO A 235 11.06 8.92 -42.01
CA PRO A 235 11.89 9.82 -42.80
C PRO A 235 13.34 9.87 -42.27
N PRO A 236 14.34 10.25 -43.09
CA PRO A 236 15.76 10.19 -42.71
C PRO A 236 16.15 11.00 -41.47
N PHE A 237 15.36 12.02 -41.11
CA PHE A 237 15.59 12.89 -39.96
C PHE A 237 14.87 12.43 -38.68
N ALA A 238 13.98 11.43 -38.77
CA ALA A 238 13.26 10.91 -37.61
C ALA A 238 14.11 9.90 -36.83
N SER A 239 13.89 9.85 -35.52
CA SER A 239 14.59 8.93 -34.62
C SER A 239 13.82 7.61 -34.50
N PRO A 240 14.44 6.45 -34.83
CA PRO A 240 13.86 5.13 -34.57
C PRO A 240 14.04 4.67 -33.10
N VAL A 241 14.66 5.50 -32.25
CA VAL A 241 14.88 5.22 -30.83
C VAL A 241 13.62 5.58 -30.04
N ASN A 242 13.33 4.91 -28.93
CA ASN A 242 12.19 5.20 -28.05
C ASN A 242 12.45 6.47 -27.20
N PRO A 243 11.57 7.49 -27.19
CA PRO A 243 10.32 7.62 -27.96
C PRO A 243 10.53 7.78 -29.47
N VAL A 244 9.81 6.97 -30.25
CA VAL A 244 9.88 6.99 -31.71
C VAL A 244 9.21 8.26 -32.23
N ASP A 245 9.97 9.11 -32.91
CA ASP A 245 9.46 10.35 -33.48
C ASP A 245 8.84 10.07 -34.86
N VAL A 246 7.51 10.15 -34.94
CA VAL A 246 6.78 9.96 -36.20
C VAL A 246 6.70 11.24 -37.04
N SER A 247 7.10 12.39 -36.49
CA SER A 247 7.18 13.70 -37.14
C SER A 247 5.90 14.13 -37.86
N ALA A 248 5.99 15.15 -38.73
CA ALA A 248 4.87 15.59 -39.57
C ALA A 248 4.50 14.56 -40.67
N GLU A 249 5.32 13.53 -40.91
CA GLU A 249 5.06 12.46 -41.89
C GLU A 249 3.74 11.72 -41.62
N LEU A 250 3.30 11.72 -40.36
CA LEU A 250 1.98 11.26 -39.93
C LEU A 250 0.82 11.89 -40.73
N ILE A 251 0.99 13.14 -41.19
CA ILE A 251 -0.04 13.93 -41.85
C ILE A 251 -0.06 13.65 -43.37
N THR A 252 1.07 13.26 -43.93
CA THR A 252 1.29 13.27 -45.39
C THR A 252 1.19 11.88 -46.02
N THR A 253 1.37 10.81 -45.23
CA THR A 253 1.41 9.42 -45.75
C THR A 253 0.32 8.54 -45.13
N PRO A 254 -0.71 8.13 -45.89
CA PRO A 254 -1.77 7.25 -45.40
C PRO A 254 -1.26 5.90 -44.87
N GLY A 255 -1.84 5.44 -43.76
CA GLY A 255 -1.49 4.18 -43.09
C GLY A 255 -0.08 4.15 -42.47
N PHE A 256 0.63 5.29 -42.46
CA PHE A 256 1.97 5.38 -41.87
C PHE A 256 1.96 5.13 -40.36
N LEU A 257 0.96 5.66 -39.65
CA LEU A 257 0.83 5.47 -38.22
C LEU A 257 0.66 3.99 -37.89
N LYS A 258 -0.30 3.33 -38.55
CA LYS A 258 -0.59 1.91 -38.36
C LYS A 258 0.67 1.06 -38.56
N ARG A 259 1.37 1.20 -39.70
CA ARG A 259 2.59 0.41 -39.99
C ARG A 259 3.67 0.63 -38.95
N SER A 260 3.86 1.87 -38.51
CA SER A 260 4.87 2.21 -37.50
C SER A 260 4.51 1.60 -36.13
N MET A 261 3.24 1.65 -35.74
CA MET A 261 2.73 1.00 -34.53
C MET A 261 2.93 -0.51 -34.57
N GLU A 262 2.58 -1.17 -35.68
CA GLU A 262 2.73 -2.63 -35.84
C GLU A 262 4.19 -3.08 -35.68
N ILE A 263 5.15 -2.31 -36.21
CA ILE A 263 6.58 -2.58 -36.02
C ILE A 263 6.97 -2.49 -34.53
N VAL A 264 6.59 -1.41 -33.84
CA VAL A 264 6.92 -1.23 -32.41
C VAL A 264 6.22 -2.28 -31.55
N LEU A 265 4.95 -2.56 -31.80
CA LEU A 265 4.16 -3.58 -31.09
C LEU A 265 4.68 -5.00 -31.37
N GLY A 266 5.37 -5.23 -32.48
CA GLY A 266 6.06 -6.49 -32.77
C GLY A 266 7.30 -6.75 -31.91
N ASP A 267 7.88 -5.72 -31.29
CA ASP A 267 9.12 -5.88 -30.51
C ASP A 267 8.85 -6.66 -29.20
N PRO A 268 9.54 -7.78 -28.93
CA PRO A 268 9.33 -8.58 -27.72
C PRO A 268 9.73 -7.86 -26.41
N ASN A 269 10.44 -6.74 -26.50
CA ASN A 269 10.76 -5.89 -25.36
C ASN A 269 9.59 -4.99 -24.94
N VAL A 270 8.52 -4.87 -25.73
CA VAL A 270 7.40 -3.96 -25.49
C VAL A 270 6.22 -4.68 -24.87
N ASP A 271 5.72 -4.21 -23.73
CA ASP A 271 4.48 -4.67 -23.08
C ASP A 271 3.28 -3.75 -23.40
N SER A 272 3.54 -2.45 -23.59
CA SER A 272 2.55 -1.43 -23.92
C SER A 272 3.12 -0.34 -24.84
N LEU A 273 2.25 0.28 -25.64
CA LEU A 273 2.56 1.41 -26.50
C LEU A 273 1.73 2.62 -26.10
N VAL A 274 2.38 3.75 -25.85
CA VAL A 274 1.71 5.05 -25.62
C VAL A 274 2.00 5.99 -26.78
N ILE A 275 0.95 6.55 -27.38
CA ILE A 275 1.05 7.42 -28.55
C ILE A 275 0.68 8.84 -28.15
N PHE A 276 1.55 9.80 -28.45
CA PHE A 276 1.24 11.21 -28.31
C PHE A 276 0.86 11.86 -29.64
N LEU A 277 -0.31 12.48 -29.67
CA LEU A 277 -0.83 13.30 -30.76
C LEU A 277 -1.23 14.69 -30.26
N GLY A 278 -1.02 15.70 -31.09
CA GLY A 278 -1.47 17.06 -30.88
C GLY A 278 -2.68 17.40 -31.75
N LEU A 279 -2.80 18.67 -32.12
CA LEU A 279 -3.87 19.18 -32.97
C LEU A 279 -3.87 18.48 -34.34
N GLN A 280 -4.93 17.76 -34.67
CA GLN A 280 -5.10 16.97 -35.91
C GLN A 280 -6.53 17.15 -36.46
N LEU A 281 -6.85 18.36 -36.92
CA LEU A 281 -8.22 18.76 -37.25
C LEU A 281 -8.78 18.08 -38.51
N HIS A 282 -7.94 17.78 -39.49
CA HIS A 282 -8.38 17.30 -40.82
C HIS A 282 -8.33 15.77 -40.99
N ASN A 283 -7.46 15.09 -40.25
CA ASN A 283 -7.15 13.66 -40.37
C ASN A 283 -7.45 12.84 -39.10
N GLY A 284 -8.04 13.45 -38.05
CA GLY A 284 -8.25 12.77 -36.77
C GLY A 284 -9.04 11.46 -36.85
N ALA A 285 -10.05 11.37 -37.72
CA ALA A 285 -10.84 10.14 -37.88
C ALA A 285 -10.06 8.99 -38.56
N GLU A 286 -9.14 9.33 -39.46
CA GLU A 286 -8.23 8.39 -40.13
C GLU A 286 -7.19 7.89 -39.13
N LEU A 287 -6.52 8.80 -38.41
CA LEU A 287 -5.54 8.45 -37.38
C LEU A 287 -6.15 7.58 -36.27
N ALA A 288 -7.37 7.89 -35.82
CA ALA A 288 -8.09 7.02 -34.88
C ALA A 288 -8.38 5.64 -35.48
N GLY A 289 -8.64 5.55 -36.79
CA GLY A 289 -8.78 4.27 -37.50
C GLY A 289 -7.50 3.45 -37.48
N ASP A 290 -6.38 4.06 -37.86
CA ASP A 290 -5.05 3.44 -37.84
C ASP A 290 -4.71 2.90 -36.44
N ILE A 291 -4.98 3.68 -35.39
CA ILE A 291 -4.73 3.29 -34.01
C ILE A 291 -5.60 2.09 -33.63
N VAL A 292 -6.90 2.12 -33.94
CA VAL A 292 -7.83 1.03 -33.63
C VAL A 292 -7.41 -0.26 -34.34
N GLU A 293 -7.06 -0.19 -35.62
CA GLU A 293 -6.62 -1.35 -36.39
C GLU A 293 -5.32 -1.95 -35.85
N ALA A 294 -4.32 -1.11 -35.58
CA ALA A 294 -3.06 -1.57 -34.99
C ALA A 294 -3.27 -2.12 -33.57
N ALA A 295 -4.08 -1.48 -32.73
CA ALA A 295 -4.42 -1.99 -31.41
C ALA A 295 -5.18 -3.32 -31.47
N ALA A 296 -6.01 -3.55 -32.49
CA ALA A 296 -6.71 -4.81 -32.70
C ALA A 296 -5.77 -5.96 -33.10
N SER A 297 -4.64 -5.66 -33.78
CA SER A 297 -3.68 -6.65 -34.30
C SER A 297 -2.79 -7.34 -33.24
N THR A 298 -2.85 -6.92 -31.98
CA THR A 298 -1.94 -7.39 -30.91
C THR A 298 -2.68 -7.57 -29.59
N ASP A 299 -2.16 -8.39 -28.67
CA ASP A 299 -2.66 -8.45 -27.29
C ASP A 299 -2.06 -7.38 -26.36
N LYS A 300 -1.07 -6.63 -26.85
CA LYS A 300 -0.41 -5.56 -26.08
C LYS A 300 -1.33 -4.37 -25.92
N MET A 301 -1.16 -3.65 -24.81
CA MET A 301 -1.96 -2.47 -24.54
C MET A 301 -1.51 -1.28 -25.41
N VAL A 302 -2.48 -0.56 -25.98
CA VAL A 302 -2.26 0.72 -26.65
C VAL A 302 -3.05 1.80 -25.91
N ALA A 303 -2.38 2.89 -25.56
CA ALA A 303 -3.02 4.07 -24.97
C ALA A 303 -2.64 5.33 -25.77
N VAL A 304 -3.54 6.30 -25.83
CA VAL A 304 -3.37 7.50 -26.65
C VAL A 304 -3.43 8.75 -25.77
N ASN A 305 -2.39 9.55 -25.79
CA ASN A 305 -2.39 10.91 -25.25
C ASN A 305 -2.64 11.87 -26.41
N TRP A 306 -3.83 12.45 -26.49
CA TRP A 306 -4.24 13.30 -27.60
C TRP A 306 -4.74 14.66 -27.11
N ILE A 307 -3.88 15.67 -27.21
CA ILE A 307 -4.27 17.04 -26.89
C ILE A 307 -5.19 17.58 -27.99
N ALA A 308 -6.35 18.12 -27.59
CA ALA A 308 -7.34 18.71 -28.49
C ALA A 308 -7.81 17.75 -29.62
N ALA A 309 -8.04 16.49 -29.26
CA ALA A 309 -8.56 15.48 -30.19
C ALA A 309 -9.94 15.87 -30.75
N PRO A 310 -10.19 15.72 -32.06
CA PRO A 310 -11.53 15.91 -32.64
C PRO A 310 -12.53 14.92 -32.04
N ARG A 311 -13.79 15.35 -31.85
CA ARG A 311 -14.84 14.52 -31.23
C ARG A 311 -15.03 13.17 -31.94
N ILE A 312 -15.01 13.16 -33.27
CA ILE A 312 -15.11 11.95 -34.09
C ILE A 312 -13.97 10.94 -33.82
N ALA A 313 -12.76 11.42 -33.51
CA ALA A 313 -11.64 10.57 -33.16
C ALA A 313 -11.81 9.99 -31.74
N LEU A 314 -12.23 10.82 -30.79
CA LEU A 314 -12.53 10.39 -29.42
C LEU A 314 -13.61 9.32 -29.37
N ASP A 315 -14.73 9.55 -30.07
CA ASP A 315 -15.86 8.60 -30.09
C ASP A 315 -15.42 7.28 -30.72
N LYS A 316 -14.68 7.30 -31.85
CA LYS A 316 -14.15 6.10 -32.50
C LYS A 316 -13.18 5.31 -31.60
N LEU A 317 -12.27 5.98 -30.89
CA LEU A 317 -11.35 5.31 -29.94
C LEU A 317 -12.12 4.68 -28.77
N ARG A 318 -13.10 5.41 -28.21
CA ARG A 318 -13.94 4.93 -27.09
C ARG A 318 -14.78 3.72 -27.45
N GLU A 319 -15.47 3.76 -28.59
CA GLU A 319 -16.27 2.64 -29.11
C GLU A 319 -15.43 1.36 -29.29
N ASN A 320 -14.15 1.53 -29.60
CA ASN A 320 -13.20 0.45 -29.78
C ASN A 320 -12.36 0.13 -28.53
N ASN A 321 -12.69 0.70 -27.37
CA ASN A 321 -12.05 0.47 -26.08
C ASN A 321 -10.54 0.81 -26.06
N VAL A 322 -10.12 1.84 -26.81
CA VAL A 322 -8.76 2.39 -26.76
C VAL A 322 -8.74 3.60 -25.81
N PRO A 323 -8.03 3.54 -24.67
CA PRO A 323 -7.96 4.64 -23.72
C PRO A 323 -7.34 5.89 -24.34
N VAL A 324 -7.99 7.04 -24.12
CA VAL A 324 -7.54 8.34 -24.62
C VAL A 324 -7.50 9.38 -23.49
N PHE A 325 -6.41 10.14 -23.43
CA PHE A 325 -6.15 11.15 -22.40
C PHE A 325 -5.83 12.49 -23.05
N SER A 326 -6.26 13.59 -22.43
CA SER A 326 -6.07 14.94 -22.96
C SER A 326 -4.72 15.56 -22.60
N ASP A 327 -3.84 14.83 -21.94
CA ASP A 327 -2.53 15.30 -21.46
C ASP A 327 -1.47 14.18 -21.59
N PRO A 328 -0.24 14.53 -22.03
CA PRO A 328 0.88 13.60 -22.17
C PRO A 328 1.28 12.87 -20.88
N ALA A 329 1.15 13.46 -19.70
CA ALA A 329 1.51 12.81 -18.44
C ALA A 329 0.37 11.96 -17.85
N ARG A 330 -0.89 12.36 -18.05
CA ARG A 330 -2.08 11.66 -17.51
C ARG A 330 -2.12 10.17 -17.89
N GLY A 331 -2.03 9.86 -19.19
CA GLY A 331 -2.07 8.46 -19.64
C GLY A 331 -0.90 7.61 -19.13
N ILE A 332 0.29 8.22 -18.96
CA ILE A 332 1.45 7.54 -18.36
C ILE A 332 1.21 7.22 -16.89
N ARG A 333 0.63 8.15 -16.11
CA ARG A 333 0.28 7.92 -14.70
C ARG A 333 -0.73 6.79 -14.55
N SER A 334 -1.80 6.82 -15.32
CA SER A 334 -2.84 5.78 -15.27
C SER A 334 -2.31 4.42 -15.71
N LEU A 335 -1.42 4.38 -16.71
CA LEU A 335 -0.75 3.14 -17.12
C LEU A 335 0.15 2.59 -16.01
N GLY A 336 0.91 3.44 -15.32
CA GLY A 336 1.73 3.04 -14.17
C GLY A 336 0.90 2.41 -13.05
N ALA A 337 -0.25 3.01 -12.72
CA ALA A 337 -1.18 2.47 -11.74
C ALA A 337 -1.75 1.11 -12.17
N LEU A 338 -2.14 0.96 -13.44
CA LEU A 338 -2.63 -0.30 -13.99
C LEU A 338 -1.55 -1.40 -13.98
N VAL A 339 -0.30 -1.09 -14.32
CA VAL A 339 0.82 -2.06 -14.24
C VAL A 339 1.03 -2.54 -12.80
N LYS A 340 0.96 -1.64 -11.81
CA LYS A 340 1.05 -2.02 -10.38
C LYS A 340 -0.10 -2.94 -9.98
N TYR A 341 -1.33 -2.63 -10.39
CA TYR A 341 -2.50 -3.47 -10.17
C TYR A 341 -2.32 -4.87 -10.77
N VAL A 342 -1.91 -4.96 -12.05
CA VAL A 342 -1.69 -6.25 -12.74
C VAL A 342 -0.62 -7.07 -12.01
N SER A 343 0.51 -6.45 -11.67
CA SER A 343 1.60 -7.12 -10.95
C SER A 343 1.14 -7.66 -9.59
N ARG A 344 0.35 -6.86 -8.85
CA ARG A 344 -0.24 -7.27 -7.56
C ARG A 344 -1.19 -8.45 -7.74
N ARG A 345 -2.06 -8.39 -8.75
CA ARG A 345 -3.01 -9.46 -9.06
C ARG A 345 -2.31 -10.77 -9.41
N GLU A 346 -1.31 -10.72 -10.30
CA GLU A 346 -0.53 -11.90 -10.69
C GLU A 346 0.17 -12.55 -9.48
N ARG A 347 0.76 -11.73 -8.61
CA ARG A 347 1.37 -12.21 -7.36
C ARG A 347 0.34 -12.89 -6.45
N THR A 348 -0.85 -12.31 -6.29
CA THR A 348 -1.92 -12.92 -5.48
C THR A 348 -2.41 -14.24 -6.06
N LEU A 349 -2.70 -14.30 -7.36
CA LEU A 349 -3.22 -15.50 -8.02
C LEU A 349 -2.19 -16.63 -8.11
N SER A 350 -0.90 -16.31 -8.31
CA SER A 350 0.18 -17.30 -8.32
C SER A 350 0.34 -18.00 -6.97
N LYS A 351 0.18 -17.27 -5.85
CA LYS A 351 0.18 -17.83 -4.50
C LYS A 351 -0.98 -18.80 -4.26
N GLN A 352 -2.18 -18.46 -4.75
CA GLN A 352 -3.37 -19.32 -4.62
C GLN A 352 -3.26 -20.59 -5.46
N SER A 353 -2.72 -20.48 -6.68
CA SER A 353 -2.53 -21.61 -7.59
C SER A 353 -1.47 -22.59 -7.10
N GLY A 354 -0.49 -22.11 -6.31
CA GLY A 354 0.52 -22.91 -5.62
C GLY A 354 0.04 -23.61 -4.34
N ALA A 355 -1.27 -23.80 -4.17
CA ALA A 355 -1.93 -24.43 -3.01
C ALA A 355 -1.14 -25.65 -2.48
N GLY A 356 -0.37 -25.41 -1.42
CA GLY A 356 0.53 -26.39 -0.84
C GLY A 356 1.34 -25.88 0.35
N LYS A 357 1.36 -24.58 0.63
CA LYS A 357 1.79 -24.07 1.93
C LYS A 357 0.72 -23.13 2.45
N PRO A 358 0.09 -23.42 3.60
CA PRO A 358 -0.61 -22.40 4.37
C PRO A 358 0.30 -21.17 4.43
N THR A 359 -0.26 -19.96 4.36
CA THR A 359 0.41 -18.78 4.95
C THR A 359 1.07 -19.28 6.21
N ALA A 360 2.41 -19.35 6.23
CA ALA A 360 3.09 -20.07 7.28
C ALA A 360 2.66 -19.41 8.57
N SER A 361 1.73 -20.02 9.29
CA SER A 361 1.56 -19.70 10.69
C SER A 361 2.95 -20.00 11.21
N PHE A 362 3.64 -18.95 11.65
CA PHE A 362 4.82 -19.14 12.46
C PHE A 362 4.35 -20.07 13.55
N GLY A 363 4.79 -21.33 13.50
CA GLY A 363 4.21 -22.45 14.22
C GLY A 363 4.56 -22.37 15.70
N VAL A 364 4.24 -21.24 16.34
CA VAL A 364 4.32 -21.07 17.78
C VAL A 364 3.32 -22.05 18.35
N GLU A 365 3.84 -23.09 18.99
CA GLU A 365 2.98 -24.09 19.62
C GLU A 365 1.98 -23.41 20.56
N ARG A 366 0.72 -23.89 20.58
CA ARG A 366 -0.32 -23.35 21.46
C ARG A 366 0.12 -23.30 22.93
N SER A 367 0.94 -24.26 23.35
CA SER A 367 1.58 -24.34 24.67
C SER A 367 2.46 -23.11 24.98
N ASN A 368 3.17 -22.59 23.98
CA ASN A 368 4.03 -21.42 24.10
C ASN A 368 3.23 -20.11 24.09
N ILE A 369 2.16 -20.02 23.29
CA ILE A 369 1.21 -18.90 23.35
C ILE A 369 0.59 -18.78 24.75
N ALA A 370 0.23 -19.90 25.38
CA ALA A 370 -0.32 -19.91 26.74
C ALA A 370 0.66 -19.31 27.78
N LYS A 371 1.97 -19.55 27.63
CA LYS A 371 3.00 -18.93 28.49
C LYS A 371 3.05 -17.42 28.32
N ALA A 372 3.03 -16.93 27.08
CA ALA A 372 3.00 -15.50 26.81
C ALA A 372 1.71 -14.85 27.36
N ARG A 373 0.56 -15.52 27.23
CA ARG A 373 -0.70 -15.05 27.84
C ARG A 373 -0.63 -14.97 29.36
N ALA A 374 0.04 -15.92 30.02
CA ALA A 374 0.20 -15.88 31.47
C ALA A 374 1.00 -14.64 31.93
N ILE A 375 2.05 -14.26 31.20
CA ILE A 375 2.82 -13.03 31.47
C ILE A 375 1.92 -11.79 31.38
N VAL A 376 1.17 -11.67 30.27
CA VAL A 376 0.26 -10.54 30.06
C VAL A 376 -0.86 -10.50 31.11
N ALA A 377 -1.45 -11.65 31.44
CA ALA A 377 -2.51 -11.75 32.45
C ALA A 377 -2.01 -11.34 33.84
N GLN A 378 -0.79 -11.72 34.21
CA GLN A 378 -0.19 -11.32 35.48
C GLN A 378 0.04 -9.80 35.53
N ALA A 379 0.55 -9.21 34.45
CA ALA A 379 0.73 -7.76 34.36
C ALA A 379 -0.59 -6.98 34.47
N ARG A 380 -1.65 -7.48 33.82
CA ARG A 380 -3.00 -6.92 33.93
C ARG A 380 -3.57 -7.03 35.34
N LYS A 381 -3.37 -8.18 36.01
CA LYS A 381 -3.79 -8.36 37.41
C LYS A 381 -3.12 -7.36 38.35
N GLU A 382 -1.89 -6.95 38.03
CA GLU A 382 -1.14 -5.91 38.75
C GLU A 382 -1.51 -4.48 38.31
N SER A 383 -2.51 -4.32 37.44
CA SER A 383 -2.95 -3.02 36.89
C SER A 383 -1.82 -2.22 36.21
N ARG A 384 -0.84 -2.92 35.65
CA ARG A 384 0.25 -2.30 34.89
C ARG A 384 -0.25 -1.83 33.53
N LYS A 385 0.39 -0.78 33.00
CA LYS A 385 0.13 -0.27 31.64
C LYS A 385 1.07 -0.85 30.60
N ALA A 386 2.22 -1.39 31.02
CA ALA A 386 3.23 -1.96 30.15
C ALA A 386 3.91 -3.17 30.82
N LEU A 387 4.52 -4.01 30.00
CA LEU A 387 5.41 -5.06 30.47
C LEU A 387 6.80 -4.49 30.79
N THR A 388 7.51 -5.15 31.69
CA THR A 388 8.95 -4.90 31.88
C THR A 388 9.74 -5.35 30.65
N GLU A 389 10.96 -4.83 30.46
CA GLU A 389 11.80 -5.23 29.32
C GLU A 389 12.10 -6.74 29.33
N GLY A 390 12.30 -7.33 30.51
CA GLY A 390 12.53 -8.77 30.66
C GLY A 390 11.33 -9.63 30.27
N GLU A 391 10.12 -9.23 30.67
CA GLU A 391 8.86 -9.88 30.28
C GLU A 391 8.59 -9.72 28.79
N GLY A 392 8.77 -8.51 28.26
CA GLY A 392 8.60 -8.22 26.84
C GLY A 392 9.49 -9.10 25.97
N LYS A 393 10.79 -9.16 26.30
CA LYS A 393 11.74 -10.03 25.60
C LYS A 393 11.43 -11.52 25.76
N ALA A 394 10.90 -11.96 26.90
CA ALA A 394 10.46 -13.35 27.08
C ALA A 394 9.30 -13.71 26.13
N ILE A 395 8.37 -12.76 25.90
CA ILE A 395 7.32 -12.92 24.88
C ILE A 395 7.91 -12.94 23.47
N LEU A 396 8.86 -12.04 23.16
CA LEU A 396 9.53 -12.04 21.86
C LEU A 396 10.21 -13.39 21.57
N GLU A 397 10.92 -13.97 22.54
CA GLU A 397 11.57 -15.27 22.43
C GLU A 397 10.59 -16.42 22.19
N ILE A 398 9.42 -16.38 22.85
CA ILE A 398 8.32 -17.33 22.63
C ILE A 398 7.85 -17.32 21.17
N TYR A 399 7.84 -16.15 20.53
CA TYR A 399 7.48 -15.97 19.12
C TYR A 399 8.66 -16.18 18.16
N GLY A 400 9.82 -16.59 18.67
CA GLY A 400 11.00 -16.85 17.86
C GLY A 400 11.75 -15.60 17.42
N ILE A 401 11.50 -14.44 18.05
CA ILE A 401 12.27 -13.21 17.86
C ILE A 401 13.49 -13.28 18.81
N PRO A 402 14.72 -13.45 18.30
CA PRO A 402 15.89 -13.59 19.15
C PRO A 402 16.18 -12.32 19.93
N THR A 403 16.65 -12.45 21.17
CA THR A 403 17.13 -11.31 21.98
C THR A 403 18.55 -11.61 22.48
N PRO A 404 19.34 -10.60 22.89
CA PRO A 404 20.65 -10.81 23.49
C PRO A 404 20.59 -11.63 24.77
N GLY A 405 21.68 -12.33 25.10
CA GLY A 405 21.80 -12.94 26.42
C GLY A 405 21.63 -11.87 27.52
N ARG A 406 20.82 -12.16 28.54
CA ARG A 406 20.47 -11.20 29.59
C ARG A 406 20.40 -11.84 30.98
N GLN A 407 20.72 -11.05 32.00
CA GLN A 407 20.54 -11.43 33.40
C GLN A 407 20.07 -10.21 34.22
N LEU A 408 19.01 -10.39 35.02
CA LEU A 408 18.55 -9.37 35.95
C LEU A 408 19.46 -9.38 37.18
N ALA A 409 19.98 -8.21 37.55
CA ALA A 409 20.71 -7.99 38.78
C ALA A 409 19.88 -7.10 39.72
N THR A 410 19.81 -7.50 40.99
CA THR A 410 19.13 -6.74 42.07
C THR A 410 20.12 -6.04 43.00
N GLY A 411 21.42 -6.15 42.73
CA GLY A 411 22.49 -5.44 43.42
C GLY A 411 23.73 -5.24 42.54
N SER A 412 24.61 -4.33 42.95
CA SER A 412 25.84 -3.99 42.20
C SER A 412 26.80 -5.16 42.07
N ALA A 413 26.94 -6.00 43.11
CA ALA A 413 27.77 -7.21 43.06
C ALA A 413 27.20 -8.27 42.11
N GLU A 414 25.87 -8.42 42.07
CA GLU A 414 25.21 -9.30 41.10
C GLU A 414 25.40 -8.81 39.67
N ALA A 415 25.33 -7.49 39.44
CA ALA A 415 25.54 -6.88 38.13
C ALA A 415 26.97 -7.11 37.62
N ALA A 416 27.98 -6.94 38.48
CA ALA A 416 29.37 -7.22 38.16
C ALA A 416 29.59 -8.69 37.76
N LYS A 417 29.07 -9.63 38.57
CA LYS A 417 29.17 -11.06 38.30
C LYS A 417 28.46 -11.46 37.00
N ALA A 418 27.26 -10.91 36.76
CA ALA A 418 26.51 -11.14 35.53
C ALA A 418 27.29 -10.66 34.30
N ALA A 419 27.92 -9.48 34.39
CA ALA A 419 28.72 -8.93 33.30
C ALA A 419 29.97 -9.78 33.00
N GLU A 420 30.67 -10.26 34.04
CA GLU A 420 31.83 -11.16 33.88
C GLU A 420 31.45 -12.48 33.21
N VAL A 421 30.33 -13.08 33.60
CA VAL A 421 29.85 -14.35 33.02
C VAL A 421 29.44 -14.17 31.57
N MET A 422 28.84 -13.03 31.23
CA MET A 422 28.35 -12.73 29.88
C MET A 422 29.46 -12.39 28.90
N GLY A 423 30.55 -11.81 29.41
CA GLY A 423 31.66 -11.31 28.60
C GLY A 423 31.45 -9.86 28.15
N PHE A 424 32.54 -9.12 28.03
CA PHE A 424 32.53 -7.69 27.71
C PHE A 424 32.68 -7.42 26.20
N PRO A 425 32.15 -6.29 25.69
CA PRO A 425 31.39 -5.27 26.41
C PRO A 425 29.93 -5.68 26.68
N VAL A 426 29.36 -5.18 27.78
CA VAL A 426 27.94 -5.35 28.12
C VAL A 426 27.18 -4.02 28.11
N VAL A 427 25.86 -4.14 28.06
CA VAL A 427 24.90 -3.04 28.20
C VAL A 427 24.12 -3.25 29.50
N MET A 428 23.86 -2.18 30.24
CA MET A 428 23.04 -2.21 31.45
C MET A 428 21.83 -1.28 31.32
N LYS A 429 20.64 -1.82 31.58
CA LYS A 429 19.37 -1.10 31.44
C LYS A 429 18.48 -1.25 32.65
N ILE A 430 17.83 -0.17 33.07
CA ILE A 430 16.83 -0.22 34.14
C ILE A 430 15.68 -1.16 33.77
N SER A 431 15.31 -2.05 34.69
CA SER A 431 14.12 -2.90 34.56
C SER A 431 13.02 -2.36 35.47
N SER A 432 12.01 -1.72 34.86
CA SER A 432 10.84 -1.20 35.55
C SER A 432 9.68 -1.01 34.57
N ALA A 433 8.47 -1.44 34.94
CA ALA A 433 7.25 -1.15 34.17
C ALA A 433 6.82 0.33 34.25
N ASP A 434 7.33 1.07 35.24
CA ASP A 434 6.99 2.48 35.49
C ASP A 434 7.92 3.46 34.76
N ILE A 435 8.98 2.95 34.11
CA ILE A 435 9.97 3.75 33.36
C ILE A 435 10.09 3.19 31.94
N THR A 436 9.21 3.65 31.05
CA THR A 436 9.18 3.24 29.63
C THR A 436 10.29 3.91 28.80
N HIS A 437 10.53 5.21 29.02
CA HIS A 437 11.58 5.99 28.33
C HIS A 437 12.94 5.92 29.05
N LYS A 438 13.57 4.74 29.01
CA LYS A 438 14.78 4.40 29.78
C LYS A 438 15.96 5.35 29.53
N THR A 439 16.19 5.75 28.28
CA THR A 439 17.28 6.66 27.91
C THR A 439 17.10 8.04 28.56
N GLU A 440 15.88 8.57 28.57
CA GLU A 440 15.56 9.87 29.20
C GLU A 440 15.68 9.82 30.72
N ALA A 441 15.33 8.69 31.34
CA ALA A 441 15.54 8.43 32.75
C ALA A 441 17.03 8.20 33.12
N GLY A 442 17.95 8.29 32.15
CA GLY A 442 19.37 8.01 32.34
C GLY A 442 19.66 6.54 32.69
N GLY A 443 18.69 5.66 32.42
CA GLY A 443 18.65 4.26 32.84
C GLY A 443 19.34 3.29 31.89
N VAL A 444 20.07 3.77 30.88
CA VAL A 444 20.83 2.94 29.92
C VAL A 444 22.32 3.31 29.97
N ARG A 445 23.20 2.32 30.16
CA ARG A 445 24.65 2.46 30.03
C ARG A 445 25.16 1.46 29.01
N LEU A 446 25.89 1.95 28.01
CA LEU A 446 26.45 1.16 26.92
C LEU A 446 27.97 1.02 27.10
N GLY A 447 28.56 -0.03 26.53
CA GLY A 447 30.02 -0.15 26.42
C GLY A 447 30.74 -0.47 27.73
N ILE A 448 30.06 -1.09 28.68
CA ILE A 448 30.66 -1.45 29.97
C ILE A 448 31.72 -2.51 29.72
N SER A 449 32.95 -2.19 30.10
CA SER A 449 34.15 -2.92 29.67
C SER A 449 34.76 -3.80 30.76
N ASP A 450 34.35 -3.62 32.02
CA ASP A 450 34.79 -4.46 33.13
C ASP A 450 33.76 -4.55 34.28
N ALA A 451 34.04 -5.44 35.24
CA ALA A 451 33.16 -5.74 36.37
C ALA A 451 33.00 -4.56 37.36
N LYS A 452 34.04 -3.73 37.51
CA LYS A 452 34.03 -2.58 38.40
C LYS A 452 33.15 -1.48 37.82
N GLU A 453 33.25 -1.25 36.52
CA GLU A 453 32.36 -0.35 35.78
C GLU A 453 30.90 -0.83 35.86
N ALA A 454 30.64 -2.14 35.72
CA ALA A 454 29.30 -2.70 35.87
C ALA A 454 28.69 -2.44 37.27
N ALA A 455 29.46 -2.65 38.34
CA ALA A 455 29.02 -2.37 39.71
C ALA A 455 28.69 -0.88 39.91
N ALA A 456 29.50 0.02 39.35
CA ALA A 456 29.28 1.46 39.43
C ALA A 456 28.06 1.90 38.61
N ALA A 457 27.92 1.35 37.39
CA ALA A 457 26.78 1.61 36.51
C ALA A 457 25.45 1.20 37.16
N TYR A 458 25.41 0.08 37.90
CA TYR A 458 24.22 -0.33 38.66
C TYR A 458 23.74 0.77 39.60
N VAL A 459 24.64 1.29 40.44
CA VAL A 459 24.32 2.30 41.45
C VAL A 459 23.84 3.60 40.79
N ASP A 460 24.54 4.02 39.72
CA ASP A 460 24.18 5.24 38.98
C ASP A 460 22.82 5.12 38.28
N ILE A 461 22.52 3.98 37.64
CA ILE A 461 21.24 3.72 36.98
C ILE A 461 20.08 3.76 37.99
N ILE A 462 20.20 3.07 39.12
CA ILE A 462 19.15 3.05 40.16
C ILE A 462 18.93 4.46 40.74
N ALA A 463 20.00 5.22 40.98
CA ALA A 463 19.89 6.59 41.47
C ALA A 463 19.15 7.50 40.50
N LYS A 464 19.50 7.44 39.21
CA LYS A 464 18.85 8.24 38.15
C LYS A 464 17.40 7.84 37.92
N ALA A 465 17.10 6.54 37.94
CA ALA A 465 15.74 6.03 37.84
C ALA A 465 14.83 6.55 38.96
N LYS A 466 15.31 6.53 40.22
CA LYS A 466 14.57 7.10 41.37
C LYS A 466 14.42 8.61 41.29
N ALA A 467 15.43 9.32 40.77
CA ALA A 467 15.35 10.77 40.57
C ALA A 467 14.33 11.14 39.48
N TYR A 468 14.23 10.33 38.43
CA TYR A 468 13.25 10.52 37.36
C TYR A 468 11.82 10.22 37.83
N ASN A 469 11.61 9.13 38.55
CA ASN A 469 10.32 8.80 39.15
C ASN A 469 10.49 8.16 40.54
N ALA A 470 10.31 8.97 41.58
CA ALA A 470 10.47 8.54 42.97
C ALA A 470 9.47 7.46 43.43
N LYS A 471 8.36 7.30 42.70
CA LYS A 471 7.32 6.28 42.99
C LYS A 471 7.46 5.02 42.13
N ALA A 472 8.41 5.00 41.19
CA ALA A 472 8.61 3.85 40.32
C ALA A 472 9.05 2.62 41.12
N LYS A 473 8.39 1.48 40.86
CA LYS A 473 8.87 0.17 41.30
C LYS A 473 10.01 -0.25 40.38
N LEU A 474 11.20 -0.40 40.95
CA LEU A 474 12.40 -0.83 40.23
C LEU A 474 12.65 -2.31 40.53
N ASP A 475 12.62 -3.15 39.50
CA ASP A 475 12.86 -4.59 39.65
C ASP A 475 14.38 -4.90 39.67
N GLY A 476 15.21 -3.99 39.17
CA GLY A 476 16.67 -4.10 39.15
C GLY A 476 17.26 -3.49 37.89
N VAL A 477 18.44 -3.98 37.50
CA VAL A 477 19.12 -3.60 36.25
C VAL A 477 19.39 -4.86 35.45
N LEU A 478 18.99 -4.83 34.19
CA LEU A 478 19.21 -5.88 33.21
C LEU A 478 20.62 -5.73 32.62
N VAL A 479 21.48 -6.71 32.83
CA VAL A 479 22.82 -6.81 32.22
C VAL A 479 22.69 -7.63 30.95
N GLU A 480 23.13 -7.11 29.81
CA GLU A 480 22.91 -7.69 28.48
C GLU A 480 24.15 -7.68 27.58
N GLU A 481 24.26 -8.68 26.70
CA GLU A 481 25.29 -8.77 25.67
C GLU A 481 25.21 -7.53 24.75
N MET A 482 26.32 -6.83 24.57
CA MET A 482 26.36 -5.70 23.65
C MET A 482 26.50 -6.20 22.21
N ILE A 483 25.47 -5.99 21.40
CA ILE A 483 25.50 -6.33 19.97
C ILE A 483 26.20 -5.23 19.17
N GLY A 484 27.31 -5.58 18.53
CA GLY A 484 28.07 -4.72 17.60
C GLY A 484 28.00 -5.20 16.13
N ASP A 485 28.53 -4.40 15.21
CA ASP A 485 28.54 -4.65 13.75
C ASP A 485 27.17 -5.10 13.19
N ALA A 486 26.16 -4.24 13.33
CA ALA A 486 24.79 -4.50 12.88
C ALA A 486 24.17 -3.24 12.25
N VAL A 487 23.18 -3.45 11.37
CA VAL A 487 22.28 -2.38 10.93
C VAL A 487 21.10 -2.30 11.89
N GLN A 488 20.79 -1.09 12.36
CA GLN A 488 19.67 -0.83 13.27
C GLN A 488 18.38 -0.58 12.48
N VAL A 489 17.36 -1.39 12.73
CA VAL A 489 16.01 -1.23 12.16
C VAL A 489 14.98 -1.20 13.30
N ILE A 490 13.78 -0.70 13.01
CA ILE A 490 12.64 -0.74 13.93
C ILE A 490 11.61 -1.74 13.42
N VAL A 491 11.05 -2.52 14.34
CA VAL A 491 9.90 -3.40 14.08
C VAL A 491 8.90 -3.17 15.20
N GLY A 492 7.63 -2.98 14.87
CA GLY A 492 6.60 -2.79 15.88
C GLY A 492 5.22 -3.05 15.32
N PHE A 493 4.22 -2.97 16.18
CA PHE A 493 2.83 -2.92 15.73
C PHE A 493 2.00 -2.00 16.60
N LYS A 494 0.89 -1.53 16.04
CA LYS A 494 -0.19 -0.88 16.80
C LYS A 494 -1.53 -1.47 16.39
N GLN A 495 -2.48 -1.48 17.31
CA GLN A 495 -3.86 -1.84 17.00
C GLN A 495 -4.58 -0.64 16.40
N ASP A 496 -4.79 -0.65 15.09
CA ASP A 496 -5.61 0.35 14.40
C ASP A 496 -7.10 0.07 14.66
N PRO A 497 -7.92 1.10 14.99
CA PRO A 497 -9.33 0.91 15.28
C PRO A 497 -10.18 0.37 14.13
N ARG A 498 -9.74 0.53 12.87
CA ARG A 498 -10.47 0.09 11.67
C ARG A 498 -9.93 -1.21 11.12
N PHE A 499 -8.62 -1.29 10.97
CA PHE A 499 -7.97 -2.39 10.25
C PHE A 499 -7.33 -3.43 11.17
N GLY A 500 -7.34 -3.21 12.49
CA GLY A 500 -6.75 -4.12 13.46
C GLY A 500 -5.22 -4.00 13.50
N PRO A 501 -4.47 -5.11 13.66
CA PRO A 501 -3.04 -5.05 13.90
C PRO A 501 -2.25 -4.55 12.67
N VAL A 502 -1.65 -3.37 12.79
CA VAL A 502 -0.76 -2.79 11.77
C VAL A 502 0.69 -2.94 12.21
N VAL A 503 1.46 -3.72 11.47
CA VAL A 503 2.90 -3.89 11.65
C VAL A 503 3.65 -2.77 10.93
N THR A 504 4.66 -2.24 11.60
CA THR A 504 5.57 -1.22 11.09
C THR A 504 6.98 -1.80 10.99
N PHE A 505 7.64 -1.55 9.86
CA PHE A 505 9.07 -1.79 9.67
C PHE A 505 9.72 -0.50 9.18
N GLY A 506 10.93 -0.18 9.63
CA GLY A 506 11.66 0.98 9.12
C GLY A 506 13.10 1.03 9.55
N MET A 507 13.80 2.09 9.15
CA MET A 507 15.14 2.38 9.65
C MET A 507 15.06 2.75 11.14
N GLY A 508 15.90 2.14 11.98
CA GLY A 508 15.86 2.27 13.44
C GLY A 508 16.82 3.32 14.00
N GLY A 509 16.79 3.48 15.33
CA GLY A 509 17.65 4.44 16.04
C GLY A 509 17.09 5.87 16.07
N ILE A 510 17.95 6.85 16.36
CA ILE A 510 17.52 8.23 16.65
C ILE A 510 16.96 9.01 15.44
N PHE A 511 17.12 8.49 14.22
CA PHE A 511 16.73 9.18 12.99
C PHE A 511 15.32 8.82 12.47
N VAL A 512 14.61 7.92 13.15
CA VAL A 512 13.28 7.42 12.76
C VAL A 512 12.29 8.57 12.50
N GLU A 513 12.22 9.54 13.42
CA GLU A 513 11.26 10.66 13.34
C GLU A 513 11.56 11.65 12.22
N LEU A 514 12.86 11.80 11.88
CA LEU A 514 13.33 12.79 10.91
C LEU A 514 13.22 12.28 9.46
N ILE A 515 13.56 11.02 9.21
CA ILE A 515 13.70 10.47 7.84
C ILE A 515 12.37 9.88 7.34
N ARG A 516 11.45 9.52 8.24
CA ARG A 516 10.11 8.96 7.91
C ARG A 516 10.18 7.79 6.92
N ASP A 517 11.18 6.93 7.09
CA ASP A 517 11.43 5.75 6.26
C ASP A 517 10.84 4.50 6.92
N PHE A 518 9.56 4.23 6.66
CA PHE A 518 8.87 3.07 7.20
C PHE A 518 7.87 2.51 6.19
N ALA A 519 7.67 1.19 6.25
CA ALA A 519 6.63 0.44 5.56
C ALA A 519 5.60 -0.06 6.59
N LEU A 520 4.33 -0.11 6.18
CA LEU A 520 3.22 -0.60 6.99
C LEU A 520 2.55 -1.80 6.31
N ARG A 521 2.08 -2.75 7.10
CA ARG A 521 1.21 -3.86 6.67
C ARG A 521 0.20 -4.21 7.74
N VAL A 522 -1.04 -4.46 7.35
CA VAL A 522 -2.07 -5.06 8.20
C VAL A 522 -1.83 -6.58 8.26
N ALA A 523 -1.78 -7.13 9.47
CA ALA A 523 -1.64 -8.56 9.69
C ALA A 523 -3.01 -9.28 9.62
N PRO A 524 -3.07 -10.55 9.14
CA PRO A 524 -1.95 -11.39 8.71
C PRO A 524 -1.38 -11.03 7.33
N PHE A 525 -0.09 -11.30 7.16
CA PHE A 525 0.60 -11.27 5.87
C PHE A 525 1.71 -12.33 5.83
N ASP A 526 2.22 -12.63 4.63
CA ASP A 526 3.21 -13.68 4.40
C ASP A 526 4.65 -13.15 4.27
N GLU A 527 5.62 -14.06 4.19
CA GLU A 527 7.05 -13.73 4.09
C GLU A 527 7.37 -12.83 2.90
N ASP A 528 6.63 -13.03 1.82
CA ASP A 528 6.69 -12.24 0.61
C ASP A 528 6.32 -10.77 0.84
N GLU A 529 5.29 -10.50 1.66
CA GLU A 529 4.95 -9.14 2.11
C GLU A 529 5.97 -8.59 3.10
N ALA A 530 6.51 -9.40 4.02
CA ALA A 530 7.56 -8.96 4.94
C ALA A 530 8.84 -8.54 4.18
N LEU A 531 9.22 -9.28 3.14
CA LEU A 531 10.34 -8.93 2.26
C LEU A 531 10.04 -7.66 1.45
N ALA A 532 8.81 -7.49 0.97
CA ALA A 532 8.39 -6.26 0.28
C ALA A 532 8.48 -5.04 1.21
N MET A 533 8.02 -5.16 2.47
CA MET A 533 8.19 -4.10 3.48
C MET A 533 9.66 -3.70 3.63
N ILE A 534 10.57 -4.68 3.64
CA ILE A 534 12.00 -4.39 3.74
C ILE A 534 12.48 -3.61 2.51
N GLN A 535 12.16 -4.11 1.31
CA GLN A 535 12.57 -3.54 0.02
C GLN A 535 12.05 -2.11 -0.23
N GLU A 536 10.88 -1.78 0.30
CA GLU A 536 10.24 -0.47 0.16
C GLU A 536 10.99 0.66 0.91
N THR A 537 11.83 0.30 1.89
CA THR A 537 12.53 1.28 2.73
C THR A 537 13.92 1.63 2.20
N LYS A 538 14.40 2.81 2.56
CA LYS A 538 15.79 3.25 2.35
C LYS A 538 16.79 2.49 3.21
N ALA A 539 16.33 1.69 4.18
CA ALA A 539 17.17 0.72 4.88
C ALA A 539 17.62 -0.44 3.97
N TYR A 540 16.87 -0.77 2.89
CA TYR A 540 17.17 -1.93 2.06
C TYR A 540 18.58 -1.93 1.46
N PRO A 541 19.07 -0.83 0.82
CA PRO A 541 20.44 -0.79 0.32
C PRO A 541 21.50 -1.02 1.41
N LEU A 542 21.27 -0.56 2.64
CA LEU A 542 22.19 -0.77 3.78
C LEU A 542 22.22 -2.25 4.20
N LEU A 543 21.08 -2.94 4.08
CA LEU A 543 20.97 -4.36 4.39
C LEU A 543 21.59 -5.25 3.29
N THR A 544 21.61 -4.80 2.04
CA THR A 544 22.12 -5.60 0.90
C THR A 544 23.56 -5.30 0.48
N GLY A 545 24.31 -4.51 1.27
CA GLY A 545 25.74 -4.27 1.05
C GLY A 545 26.05 -2.99 0.27
N PHE A 546 25.54 -1.84 0.72
CA PHE A 546 25.86 -0.53 0.16
C PHE A 546 27.38 -0.28 0.14
N ARG A 547 27.92 0.16 -1.02
CA ARG A 547 29.35 0.50 -1.21
C ARG A 547 30.36 -0.59 -0.80
N GLY A 548 29.98 -1.86 -0.93
CA GLY A 548 30.87 -2.99 -0.61
C GLY A 548 30.83 -3.42 0.85
N ASP A 549 29.93 -2.87 1.66
CA ASP A 549 29.64 -3.39 3.00
C ASP A 549 29.12 -4.83 2.94
N LYS A 550 29.31 -5.56 4.05
CA LYS A 550 28.80 -6.92 4.21
C LYS A 550 27.27 -6.92 4.14
N LYS A 551 26.70 -7.90 3.43
CA LYS A 551 25.28 -8.19 3.45
C LYS A 551 24.82 -8.54 4.86
N ARG A 552 23.62 -8.08 5.21
CA ARG A 552 22.95 -8.35 6.48
C ARG A 552 21.92 -9.47 6.30
N ASP A 553 21.52 -10.10 7.40
CA ASP A 553 20.60 -11.24 7.38
C ASP A 553 19.14 -10.81 7.17
N VAL A 554 18.81 -10.45 5.92
CA VAL A 554 17.47 -10.01 5.50
C VAL A 554 16.42 -11.12 5.73
N ALA A 555 16.79 -12.38 5.55
CA ALA A 555 15.88 -13.50 5.78
C ALA A 555 15.50 -13.62 7.26
N ALA A 556 16.47 -13.50 8.18
CA ALA A 556 16.16 -13.47 9.60
C ALA A 556 15.32 -12.24 10.00
N LEU A 557 15.56 -11.08 9.39
CA LEU A 557 14.75 -9.88 9.63
C LEU A 557 13.29 -10.09 9.17
N ALA A 558 13.06 -10.68 8.00
CA ALA A 558 11.70 -10.98 7.52
C ALA A 558 10.96 -11.88 8.52
N LYS A 559 11.63 -12.87 9.12
CA LYS A 559 11.08 -13.72 10.18
C LYS A 559 10.69 -12.94 11.44
N VAL A 560 11.49 -11.95 11.84
CA VAL A 560 11.16 -11.06 12.96
C VAL A 560 9.88 -10.24 12.67
N ILE A 561 9.75 -9.70 11.45
CA ILE A 561 8.56 -8.93 11.04
C ILE A 561 7.31 -9.84 11.04
N LEU A 562 7.41 -11.06 10.52
CA LEU A 562 6.32 -12.04 10.54
C LEU A 562 5.90 -12.42 11.96
N ALA A 563 6.88 -12.70 12.82
CA ALA A 563 6.63 -13.03 14.22
C ALA A 563 5.95 -11.87 14.96
N ALA A 564 6.34 -10.62 14.68
CA ALA A 564 5.66 -9.44 15.21
C ALA A 564 4.20 -9.35 14.73
N GLY A 565 3.93 -9.66 13.46
CA GLY A 565 2.57 -9.73 12.91
C GLY A 565 1.70 -10.86 13.50
N GLN A 566 2.29 -12.01 13.79
CA GLN A 566 1.61 -13.12 14.48
C GLN A 566 1.30 -12.73 15.94
N LEU A 567 2.27 -12.16 16.65
CA LEU A 567 2.09 -11.67 18.02
C LEU A 567 0.97 -10.62 18.09
N ALA A 568 0.92 -9.70 17.12
CA ALA A 568 -0.11 -8.66 17.04
C ALA A 568 -1.53 -9.23 16.90
N GLN A 569 -1.68 -10.33 16.15
CA GLN A 569 -2.96 -11.02 15.97
C GLN A 569 -3.37 -11.81 17.21
N ASP A 570 -2.45 -12.59 17.76
CA ASP A 570 -2.74 -13.45 18.92
C ASP A 570 -3.12 -12.62 20.16
N PHE A 571 -2.57 -11.41 20.28
CA PHE A 571 -2.85 -10.50 21.39
C PHE A 571 -3.66 -9.26 20.99
N LYS A 572 -4.47 -9.35 19.93
CA LYS A 572 -5.25 -8.21 19.43
C LYS A 572 -6.13 -7.52 20.49
N ASP A 573 -6.62 -8.26 21.48
CA ASP A 573 -7.50 -7.77 22.54
C ASP A 573 -6.73 -7.42 23.84
N ASP A 574 -5.45 -7.73 23.90
CA ASP A 574 -4.62 -7.65 25.09
C ASP A 574 -3.54 -6.56 25.01
N LEU A 575 -2.92 -6.40 23.85
CA LEU A 575 -1.81 -5.47 23.61
C LEU A 575 -2.25 -4.32 22.72
N ALA A 576 -1.88 -3.10 23.11
CA ALA A 576 -2.14 -1.89 22.34
C ALA A 576 -1.04 -1.66 21.29
N GLU A 577 0.22 -1.85 21.68
CA GLU A 577 1.38 -1.67 20.82
C GLU A 577 2.59 -2.51 21.26
N LEU A 578 3.46 -2.76 20.28
CA LEU A 578 4.82 -3.26 20.44
C LEU A 578 5.76 -2.29 19.74
N ASP A 579 6.85 -1.93 20.41
CA ASP A 579 7.98 -1.21 19.83
C ASP A 579 9.29 -1.95 20.11
N ILE A 580 9.94 -2.43 19.04
CA ILE A 580 11.28 -3.01 19.06
C ILE A 580 12.23 -2.03 18.37
N ASN A 581 12.86 -1.16 19.17
CA ASN A 581 13.76 -0.13 18.67
C ASN A 581 15.08 -0.09 19.47
N PRO A 582 16.19 -0.62 18.93
CA PRO A 582 16.33 -1.26 17.61
C PRO A 582 16.20 -2.80 17.63
N VAL A 583 15.90 -3.35 16.45
CA VAL A 583 16.35 -4.67 16.01
C VAL A 583 17.74 -4.51 15.39
N MET A 584 18.70 -5.29 15.85
CA MET A 584 20.06 -5.36 15.30
C MET A 584 20.13 -6.46 14.24
N VAL A 585 20.30 -6.08 12.98
CA VAL A 585 20.46 -7.01 11.85
C VAL A 585 21.95 -7.30 11.63
N LEU A 586 22.36 -8.52 11.94
CA LEU A 586 23.76 -8.96 11.88
C LEU A 586 24.16 -9.31 10.44
N ALA A 587 25.43 -9.66 10.25
CA ALA A 587 25.92 -10.22 8.99
C ALA A 587 25.07 -11.42 8.52
N GLU A 588 24.97 -11.61 7.21
CA GLU A 588 24.22 -12.71 6.59
C GLU A 588 24.54 -14.07 7.26
N GLY A 589 23.48 -14.80 7.67
CA GLY A 589 23.58 -16.08 8.38
C GLY A 589 23.81 -15.97 9.89
N LYS A 590 23.93 -14.77 10.46
CA LYS A 590 24.08 -14.53 11.91
C LYS A 590 22.78 -14.09 12.61
N GLY A 591 21.71 -13.83 11.85
CA GLY A 591 20.39 -13.51 12.38
C GLY A 591 20.11 -12.03 12.65
N ALA A 592 18.98 -11.77 13.30
CA ALA A 592 18.57 -10.46 13.78
C ALA A 592 18.15 -10.58 15.25
N LYS A 593 18.56 -9.63 16.10
CA LYS A 593 18.27 -9.64 17.54
C LYS A 593 17.51 -8.37 17.96
N ALA A 594 16.38 -8.53 18.63
CA ALA A 594 15.66 -7.45 19.30
C ALA A 594 16.41 -7.04 20.57
N VAL A 595 17.09 -5.89 20.55
CA VAL A 595 17.87 -5.44 21.71
C VAL A 595 17.05 -4.59 22.65
N ASP A 596 15.91 -4.04 22.23
CA ASP A 596 14.94 -3.36 23.09
C ASP A 596 13.54 -3.93 22.84
N ALA A 597 12.65 -3.85 23.82
CA ALA A 597 11.25 -4.28 23.70
C ALA A 597 10.37 -3.47 24.65
N LEU A 598 9.40 -2.75 24.09
CA LEU A 598 8.31 -2.11 24.82
C LEU A 598 6.99 -2.71 24.36
N LEU A 599 6.25 -3.35 25.27
CA LEU A 599 4.90 -3.85 25.03
C LEU A 599 3.93 -3.13 25.95
N VAL A 600 2.94 -2.46 25.37
CA VAL A 600 1.92 -1.70 26.08
C VAL A 600 0.61 -2.48 26.09
N LEU A 601 -0.01 -2.56 27.26
CA LEU A 601 -1.26 -3.27 27.50
C LEU A 601 -2.45 -2.35 27.15
N LYS A 602 -3.56 -2.94 26.68
CA LYS A 602 -4.85 -2.25 26.55
C LYS A 602 -5.52 -2.05 27.90
#